data_AF-A0A848M7B4-F1
#
_entry.id   AF-A0A848M7B4-F1
#
_cell.length_a   1.000
_cell.length_b   1.000
_cell.length_c   1.000
_cell.angle_alpha   90.00
_cell.angle_beta   90.00
_cell.angle_gamma   90.00
#
_symmetry.space_group_name_H-M   'P 1'
#
loop_
_entity.id
_entity.type
_entity.pdbx_description
1 polymer ?
#
loop_
_entity_poly.entity_id
_entity_poly.type
_entity_poly.pdbx_seq_one_letter_code
_entity_poly.pdbx_strand_id
1 'polypeptide(L)'
;MYNYENKEWFERPLKTLEDEGRKTLHELLVDMGDHTFNYEKYLHSKQGEHFLFHNQLLVKYTHGMDKGVLDFWKHYGKGLVKEIHDTDTDTPWVSYVPVSAYLPENKDRKYPYLFQMNRKTDFIAESYGHAFVCAEEEVILVYPYVQPGAPFKLSLASEGRKMPSSDIYLKILDKSMEQLPVDRSRVYLTGFSSPGFRAVALACERPSLFAGIMLNSFLLPFIWDLPSEKKMAEMAACKLPIINIAGLCDYGQPYPVYQSQSGETNNGLDHNRTSEEAISRPNMWFRINDCPAVTLDEALATRDYGEDRRAEREVGIPASEAATVIIDDTNHYFADIESRDGIIRTRFIAVDNCPHWMHGSFARIQWDFVKHFSRDVSTGNSIFDGTPAPFDKY
;
A
#
# COMPACT_ATOMS: atom_id res chain seq x y z
N MET A 1 6.75 -12.14 -28.46
CA MET A 1 6.17 -12.71 -27.23
C MET A 1 7.25 -12.64 -26.17
N TYR A 2 7.07 -11.80 -25.15
CA TYR A 2 8.05 -11.64 -24.08
C TYR A 2 8.09 -12.93 -23.23
N ASN A 3 9.29 -13.42 -22.93
CA ASN A 3 9.54 -14.65 -22.19
C ASN A 3 10.65 -14.40 -21.18
N TYR A 4 10.49 -14.95 -19.98
CA TYR A 4 11.40 -14.81 -18.85
C TYR A 4 11.52 -16.14 -18.11
N GLU A 5 12.54 -16.25 -17.28
CA GLU A 5 12.83 -17.48 -16.54
C GLU A 5 11.68 -17.82 -15.58
N ASN A 6 11.43 -19.11 -15.37
CA ASN A 6 10.49 -19.63 -14.37
C ASN A 6 9.02 -19.26 -14.62
N LYS A 7 8.67 -18.83 -15.82
CA LYS A 7 7.31 -18.43 -16.18
C LYS A 7 6.27 -19.52 -15.94
N GLU A 8 6.64 -20.78 -16.00
CA GLU A 8 5.79 -21.93 -15.66
C GLU A 8 5.33 -21.94 -14.19
N TRP A 9 5.97 -21.15 -13.32
CA TRP A 9 5.58 -21.03 -11.91
C TRP A 9 4.23 -20.35 -11.71
N PHE A 10 3.72 -19.61 -12.71
CA PHE A 10 2.36 -19.08 -12.65
C PHE A 10 1.30 -20.17 -12.51
N GLU A 11 1.58 -21.37 -13.03
CA GLU A 11 0.69 -22.54 -13.01
C GLU A 11 1.01 -23.51 -11.87
N ARG A 12 2.05 -23.23 -11.07
CA ARG A 12 2.49 -24.14 -10.03
C ARG A 12 1.49 -24.12 -8.86
N PRO A 13 1.07 -25.29 -8.35
CA PRO A 13 0.25 -25.36 -7.14
C PRO A 13 0.94 -24.76 -5.91
N LEU A 14 0.24 -23.88 -5.19
CA LEU A 14 0.72 -23.15 -4.02
C LEU A 14 -0.06 -23.56 -2.78
N LYS A 15 0.59 -24.36 -1.91
CA LYS A 15 0.02 -24.80 -0.63
C LYS A 15 -0.38 -23.64 0.28
N THR A 16 0.38 -22.55 0.21
CA THR A 16 0.16 -21.31 0.97
C THR A 16 -1.09 -20.55 0.54
N LEU A 17 -1.66 -20.86 -0.63
CA LEU A 17 -2.90 -20.27 -1.15
C LEU A 17 -4.10 -21.24 -1.07
N GLU A 18 -3.89 -22.52 -0.71
CA GLU A 18 -4.96 -23.53 -0.67
C GLU A 18 -6.11 -23.13 0.28
N ASP A 19 -5.79 -22.46 1.39
CA ASP A 19 -6.77 -21.92 2.34
C ASP A 19 -7.59 -20.74 1.79
N GLU A 20 -7.24 -20.20 0.62
CA GLU A 20 -7.99 -19.14 -0.10
C GLU A 20 -8.86 -19.69 -1.23
N GLY A 21 -8.91 -21.02 -1.41
CA GLY A 21 -9.62 -21.65 -2.52
C GLY A 21 -8.93 -21.49 -3.87
N ARG A 22 -7.71 -20.94 -3.89
CA ARG A 22 -6.86 -20.74 -5.08
C ARG A 22 -5.67 -21.68 -5.03
N LYS A 23 -5.22 -22.10 -6.21
CA LYS A 23 -4.15 -23.08 -6.34
C LYS A 23 -2.92 -22.49 -7.01
N THR A 24 -3.04 -21.44 -7.81
CA THR A 24 -1.89 -20.92 -8.59
C THR A 24 -1.84 -19.39 -8.59
N LEU A 25 -0.71 -18.81 -9.00
CA LEU A 25 -0.60 -17.36 -9.20
C LEU A 25 -1.47 -16.88 -10.37
N HIS A 26 -1.67 -17.73 -11.38
CA HIS A 26 -2.60 -17.46 -12.48
C HIS A 26 -4.03 -17.29 -11.94
N GLU A 27 -4.55 -18.28 -11.22
CA GLU A 27 -5.91 -18.21 -10.63
C GLU A 27 -6.04 -16.97 -9.73
N LEU A 28 -5.02 -16.66 -8.92
CA LEU A 28 -4.98 -15.45 -8.12
C LEU A 28 -5.15 -14.18 -8.96
N LEU A 29 -4.37 -14.00 -10.02
CA LEU A 29 -4.41 -12.78 -10.83
C LEU A 29 -5.74 -12.64 -11.59
N VAL A 30 -6.27 -13.74 -12.13
CA VAL A 30 -7.55 -13.74 -12.85
C VAL A 30 -8.70 -13.40 -11.91
N ASP A 31 -8.73 -13.99 -10.71
CA ASP A 31 -9.75 -13.68 -9.69
C ASP A 31 -9.67 -12.23 -9.20
N MET A 32 -8.48 -11.63 -9.23
CA MET A 32 -8.25 -10.26 -8.79
C MET A 32 -8.44 -9.23 -9.91
N GLY A 33 -8.61 -9.68 -11.16
CA GLY A 33 -8.92 -8.84 -12.30
C GLY A 33 -10.42 -8.61 -12.46
N ASP A 34 -10.80 -7.46 -13.00
CA ASP A 34 -12.12 -7.28 -13.57
C ASP A 34 -12.19 -7.88 -14.99
N HIS A 35 -13.35 -7.78 -15.64
CA HIS A 35 -13.59 -8.31 -16.99
C HIS A 35 -12.69 -7.70 -18.08
N THR A 36 -11.97 -6.60 -17.81
CA THR A 36 -11.05 -5.95 -18.75
C THR A 36 -9.60 -6.42 -18.58
N PHE A 37 -9.29 -7.16 -17.50
CA PHE A 37 -7.96 -7.68 -17.25
C PHE A 37 -7.52 -8.67 -18.33
N ASN A 38 -6.41 -8.37 -19.00
CA ASN A 38 -5.82 -9.25 -20.00
C ASN A 38 -4.63 -10.00 -19.38
N TYR A 39 -4.90 -11.20 -18.86
CA TYR A 39 -3.90 -12.08 -18.27
C TYR A 39 -2.79 -12.45 -19.25
N GLU A 40 -3.10 -12.77 -20.51
CA GLU A 40 -2.08 -13.14 -21.50
C GLU A 40 -1.10 -11.98 -21.74
N LYS A 41 -1.60 -10.76 -21.91
CA LYS A 41 -0.75 -9.56 -22.03
C LYS A 41 0.11 -9.37 -20.79
N TYR A 42 -0.46 -9.57 -19.61
CA TYR A 42 0.24 -9.45 -18.33
C TYR A 42 1.35 -10.49 -18.18
N LEU A 43 1.03 -11.75 -18.39
CA LEU A 43 1.94 -12.89 -18.36
C LEU A 43 3.09 -12.69 -19.36
N HIS A 44 2.85 -12.00 -20.48
CA HIS A 44 3.85 -11.67 -21.49
C HIS A 44 4.36 -10.22 -21.40
N SER A 45 4.68 -9.75 -20.18
CA SER A 45 5.23 -8.40 -19.92
C SER A 45 6.29 -8.40 -18.81
N LYS A 46 7.08 -7.31 -18.71
CA LYS A 46 7.98 -7.06 -17.57
C LYS A 46 7.23 -6.99 -16.24
N GLN A 47 6.02 -6.44 -16.25
CA GLN A 47 5.15 -6.42 -15.07
C GLN A 47 4.88 -7.84 -14.54
N GLY A 48 4.66 -8.81 -15.44
CA GLY A 48 4.55 -10.23 -15.09
C GLY A 48 5.84 -10.85 -14.57
N GLU A 49 6.99 -10.51 -15.15
CA GLU A 49 8.32 -10.94 -14.66
C GLU A 49 8.57 -10.44 -13.23
N HIS A 50 8.38 -9.14 -12.98
CA HIS A 50 8.59 -8.55 -11.67
C HIS A 50 7.59 -9.06 -10.62
N PHE A 51 6.34 -9.26 -11.00
CA PHE A 51 5.36 -9.91 -10.13
C PHE A 51 5.85 -11.29 -9.70
N LEU A 52 6.32 -12.11 -10.64
CA LEU A 52 6.84 -13.44 -10.31
C LEU A 52 8.07 -13.38 -9.40
N PHE A 53 8.96 -12.43 -9.67
CA PHE A 53 10.16 -12.21 -8.86
C PHE A 53 9.81 -11.90 -7.39
N HIS A 54 8.83 -11.04 -7.13
CA HIS A 54 8.38 -10.74 -5.77
C HIS A 54 7.61 -11.90 -5.12
N ASN A 55 6.94 -12.73 -5.92
CA ASN A 55 6.22 -13.91 -5.42
C ASN A 55 7.10 -15.18 -5.36
N GLN A 56 8.39 -15.11 -5.68
CA GLN A 56 9.23 -16.31 -5.80
C GLN A 56 9.34 -17.10 -4.50
N LEU A 57 9.34 -16.43 -3.33
CA LEU A 57 9.46 -17.09 -2.04
C LEU A 57 8.18 -17.88 -1.71
N LEU A 58 7.02 -17.29 -2.01
CA LEU A 58 5.71 -17.94 -1.92
C LEU A 58 5.65 -19.22 -2.78
N VAL A 59 6.30 -19.22 -3.94
CA VAL A 59 6.35 -20.37 -4.86
C VAL A 59 7.34 -21.45 -4.42
N LYS A 60 8.51 -21.04 -3.92
CA LYS A 60 9.63 -21.95 -3.63
C LYS A 60 9.52 -22.63 -2.27
N TYR A 61 8.91 -21.96 -1.29
CA TYR A 61 8.95 -22.35 0.12
C TYR A 61 7.55 -22.52 0.69
N THR A 62 7.46 -23.28 1.78
CA THR A 62 6.19 -23.53 2.48
C THR A 62 6.09 -22.79 3.81
N HIS A 63 7.22 -22.38 4.39
CA HIS A 63 7.24 -21.65 5.64
C HIS A 63 8.22 -20.47 5.56
N GLY A 64 7.79 -19.28 5.98
CA GLY A 64 8.62 -18.08 5.79
C GLY A 64 9.84 -17.97 6.70
N MET A 65 10.03 -18.92 7.62
CA MET A 65 11.28 -19.10 8.40
C MET A 65 12.17 -20.23 7.88
N ASP A 66 11.86 -20.81 6.72
CA ASP A 66 12.74 -21.78 6.07
C ASP A 66 14.13 -21.16 5.83
N LYS A 67 15.20 -21.95 5.99
CA LYS A 67 16.59 -21.46 5.86
C LYS A 67 16.81 -20.70 4.54
N GLY A 68 16.21 -21.17 3.44
CA GLY A 68 16.32 -20.51 2.13
C GLY A 68 15.67 -19.12 2.09
N VAL A 69 14.60 -18.90 2.83
CA VAL A 69 13.95 -17.58 2.96
C VAL A 69 14.81 -16.64 3.80
N LEU A 70 15.33 -17.11 4.93
CA LEU A 70 16.22 -16.34 5.79
C LEU A 70 17.52 -15.96 5.06
N ASP A 71 18.11 -16.91 4.33
CA ASP A 71 19.30 -16.67 3.52
C ASP A 71 19.00 -15.69 2.38
N PHE A 72 17.84 -15.79 1.72
CA PHE A 72 17.45 -14.84 0.68
C PHE A 72 17.45 -13.41 1.23
N TRP A 73 16.71 -13.15 2.32
CA TRP A 73 16.62 -11.80 2.89
C TRP A 73 17.95 -11.29 3.43
N LYS A 74 18.77 -12.15 4.02
CA LYS A 74 20.08 -11.78 4.55
C LYS A 74 21.04 -11.29 3.45
N HIS A 75 20.90 -11.78 2.22
CA HIS A 75 21.82 -11.48 1.12
C HIS A 75 21.21 -10.59 0.01
N TYR A 76 19.90 -10.40 -0.01
CA TYR A 76 19.26 -9.49 -0.95
C TYR A 76 19.55 -8.02 -0.60
N GLY A 77 19.89 -7.19 -1.58
CA GLY A 77 20.21 -5.78 -1.37
C GLY A 77 21.36 -5.59 -0.36
N LYS A 78 21.12 -4.81 0.70
CA LYS A 78 22.05 -4.64 1.83
C LYS A 78 21.78 -5.62 2.98
N GLY A 79 20.79 -6.50 2.82
CA GLY A 79 20.46 -7.56 3.75
C GLY A 79 19.49 -7.16 4.86
N LEU A 80 18.57 -8.07 5.16
CA LEU A 80 17.63 -8.02 6.27
C LEU A 80 17.75 -9.28 7.14
N VAL A 81 17.67 -9.11 8.46
CA VAL A 81 17.47 -10.18 9.42
C VAL A 81 15.98 -10.28 9.70
N LYS A 82 15.40 -11.43 9.34
CA LYS A 82 13.99 -11.74 9.57
C LYS A 82 13.82 -12.52 10.88
N GLU A 83 12.93 -12.05 11.74
CA GLU A 83 12.62 -12.68 13.04
C GLU A 83 11.10 -12.68 13.29
N ILE A 84 10.61 -13.72 13.98
CA ILE A 84 9.25 -13.76 14.51
C ILE A 84 9.33 -13.55 16.02
N HIS A 85 8.52 -12.61 16.50
CA HIS A 85 8.45 -12.22 17.90
C HIS A 85 7.12 -12.67 18.51
N ASP A 86 7.13 -12.86 19.82
CA ASP A 86 5.94 -13.11 20.63
C ASP A 86 5.07 -14.30 20.16
N THR A 87 5.70 -15.36 19.66
CA THR A 87 5.05 -16.59 19.16
C THR A 87 4.15 -17.26 20.19
N ASP A 88 4.42 -17.04 21.48
CA ASP A 88 3.66 -17.61 22.60
C ASP A 88 2.49 -16.71 23.04
N THR A 89 2.21 -15.63 22.30
CA THR A 89 1.11 -14.69 22.57
C THR A 89 0.03 -14.72 21.50
N ASP A 90 -1.06 -14.01 21.77
CA ASP A 90 -2.14 -13.72 20.82
C ASP A 90 -1.77 -12.62 19.79
N THR A 91 -0.57 -12.05 19.89
CA THR A 91 -0.08 -10.92 19.07
C THR A 91 1.32 -11.15 18.48
N PRO A 92 1.58 -12.27 17.79
CA PRO A 92 2.87 -12.45 17.12
C PRO A 92 3.07 -11.36 16.06
N TRP A 93 4.33 -11.06 15.77
CA TRP A 93 4.70 -10.11 14.73
C TRP A 93 6.06 -10.45 14.13
N VAL A 94 6.28 -10.01 12.90
CA VAL A 94 7.50 -10.30 12.14
C VAL A 94 8.26 -9.01 11.94
N SER A 95 9.57 -9.03 12.15
CA SER A 95 10.48 -7.94 11.84
C SER A 95 11.44 -8.31 10.74
N TYR A 96 11.79 -7.32 9.90
CA TYR A 96 12.92 -7.37 9.00
C TYR A 96 13.79 -6.17 9.34
N VAL A 97 14.94 -6.44 9.94
CA VAL A 97 15.86 -5.42 10.44
C VAL A 97 17.10 -5.40 9.56
N PRO A 98 17.57 -4.24 9.08
CA PRO A 98 18.82 -4.17 8.31
C PRO A 98 19.97 -4.90 9.00
N VAL A 99 20.71 -5.74 8.27
CA VAL A 99 21.86 -6.49 8.83
C VAL A 99 22.87 -5.54 9.48
N SER A 100 23.00 -4.33 8.92
CA SER A 100 23.83 -3.25 9.45
C SER A 100 23.49 -2.86 10.90
N ALA A 101 22.26 -3.06 11.37
CA ALA A 101 21.83 -2.72 12.73
C ALA A 101 22.49 -3.60 13.80
N TYR A 102 22.99 -4.77 13.41
CA TYR A 102 23.68 -5.71 14.31
C TYR A 102 25.21 -5.52 14.30
N LEU A 103 25.74 -4.58 13.50
CA LEU A 103 27.17 -4.27 13.47
C LEU A 103 27.55 -3.36 14.66
N PRO A 104 28.64 -3.66 15.40
CA PRO A 104 29.04 -2.87 16.58
C PRO A 104 29.20 -1.36 16.32
N GLU A 105 29.69 -0.98 15.15
CA GLU A 105 29.85 0.41 14.72
C GLU A 105 28.53 1.17 14.54
N ASN A 106 27.42 0.45 14.38
CA ASN A 106 26.08 1.01 14.17
C ASN A 106 25.18 0.92 15.41
N LYS A 107 25.73 0.59 16.60
CA LYS A 107 24.92 0.39 17.83
C LYS A 107 23.97 1.54 18.18
N ASP A 108 24.33 2.77 17.81
CA ASP A 108 23.56 3.99 18.07
C ASP A 108 22.79 4.49 16.83
N ARG A 109 23.01 3.88 15.66
CA ARG A 109 22.33 4.25 14.40
C ARG A 109 20.84 3.92 14.52
N LYS A 110 20.00 4.86 14.09
CA LYS A 110 18.55 4.69 13.98
C LYS A 110 18.14 4.60 12.51
N TYR A 111 17.10 3.81 12.26
CA TYR A 111 16.66 3.45 10.91
C TYR A 111 15.20 3.91 10.69
N PRO A 112 14.83 4.32 9.46
CA PRO A 112 13.44 4.49 9.11
C PRO A 112 12.65 3.22 9.40
N TYR A 113 11.36 3.37 9.66
CA TYR A 113 10.49 2.27 10.05
C TYR A 113 9.23 2.26 9.20
N LEU A 114 8.89 1.11 8.65
CA LEU A 114 7.67 0.88 7.89
C LEU A 114 6.82 -0.16 8.61
N PHE A 115 5.64 0.26 9.06
CA PHE A 115 4.60 -0.65 9.53
C PHE A 115 3.73 -1.06 8.35
N GLN A 116 3.66 -2.35 8.04
CA GLN A 116 2.83 -2.84 6.94
C GLN A 116 1.73 -3.75 7.49
N MET A 117 0.50 -3.30 7.28
CA MET A 117 -0.69 -4.05 7.60
C MET A 117 -0.81 -5.26 6.68
N ASN A 118 -1.11 -6.44 7.24
CA ASN A 118 -1.25 -7.67 6.48
C ASN A 118 -2.37 -8.57 7.02
N ARG A 119 -2.86 -9.53 6.21
CA ARG A 119 -4.02 -10.39 6.55
C ARG A 119 -3.66 -11.76 7.11
N LYS A 120 -2.57 -12.39 6.67
CA LYS A 120 -2.37 -13.84 6.89
C LYS A 120 -0.93 -14.29 7.05
N THR A 121 -0.15 -14.30 5.97
CA THR A 121 1.18 -14.91 5.93
C THR A 121 2.25 -13.88 5.61
N ASP A 122 3.44 -14.12 6.11
CA ASP A 122 4.63 -13.33 5.80
C ASP A 122 4.95 -13.34 4.30
N PHE A 123 4.76 -14.46 3.59
CA PHE A 123 4.97 -14.49 2.14
C PHE A 123 4.10 -13.52 1.34
N ILE A 124 2.84 -13.34 1.75
CA ILE A 124 1.95 -12.37 1.09
C ILE A 124 2.41 -10.94 1.39
N ALA A 125 2.90 -10.67 2.61
CA ALA A 125 3.47 -9.36 2.91
C ALA A 125 4.77 -9.09 2.14
N GLU A 126 5.62 -10.11 2.01
CA GLU A 126 6.88 -10.05 1.26
C GLU A 126 6.64 -9.79 -0.23
N SER A 127 5.59 -10.39 -0.82
CA SER A 127 5.31 -10.27 -2.25
C SER A 127 4.81 -8.89 -2.68
N TYR A 128 4.46 -8.01 -1.75
CA TYR A 128 4.09 -6.62 -2.02
C TYR A 128 5.27 -5.73 -2.41
N GLY A 129 6.52 -6.21 -2.28
CA GLY A 129 7.71 -5.47 -2.73
C GLY A 129 8.34 -4.55 -1.67
N HIS A 130 7.63 -4.20 -0.58
CA HIS A 130 8.20 -3.31 0.45
C HIS A 130 9.41 -3.93 1.16
N ALA A 131 9.45 -5.24 1.36
CA ALA A 131 10.62 -5.91 1.93
C ALA A 131 11.88 -5.74 1.06
N PHE A 132 11.72 -5.73 -0.28
CA PHE A 132 12.81 -5.49 -1.21
C PHE A 132 13.34 -4.05 -1.08
N VAL A 133 12.44 -3.07 -1.04
CA VAL A 133 12.80 -1.66 -0.80
C VAL A 133 13.51 -1.51 0.55
N CYS A 134 12.99 -2.14 1.60
CA CYS A 134 13.58 -2.06 2.93
C CYS A 134 15.00 -2.66 2.99
N ALA A 135 15.25 -3.73 2.23
CA ALA A 135 16.59 -4.32 2.11
C ALA A 135 17.56 -3.41 1.34
N GLU A 136 17.10 -2.68 0.33
CA GLU A 136 17.92 -1.79 -0.49
C GLU A 136 18.21 -0.45 0.22
N GLU A 137 17.24 0.05 0.98
CA GLU A 137 17.26 1.39 1.60
C GLU A 137 17.59 1.37 3.11
N GLU A 138 17.80 0.19 3.68
CA GLU A 138 17.99 -0.03 5.13
C GLU A 138 16.84 0.55 5.97
N VAL A 139 15.63 0.09 5.69
CA VAL A 139 14.43 0.44 6.45
C VAL A 139 14.02 -0.77 7.29
N ILE A 140 13.62 -0.54 8.54
CA ILE A 140 13.03 -1.57 9.38
C ILE A 140 11.61 -1.81 8.90
N LEU A 141 11.25 -3.07 8.66
CA LEU A 141 9.90 -3.46 8.28
C LEU A 141 9.28 -4.30 9.39
N VAL A 142 8.05 -3.97 9.77
CA VAL A 142 7.29 -4.74 10.75
C VAL A 142 5.92 -5.08 10.21
N TYR A 143 5.54 -6.35 10.40
CA TYR A 143 4.21 -6.87 10.10
C TYR A 143 3.56 -7.42 11.37
N PRO A 144 2.37 -6.94 11.76
CA PRO A 144 1.56 -7.63 12.76
C PRO A 144 1.07 -8.96 12.18
N TYR A 145 1.35 -10.06 12.87
CA TYR A 145 0.90 -11.39 12.48
C TYR A 145 -0.42 -11.70 13.20
N VAL A 146 -1.53 -11.61 12.49
CA VAL A 146 -2.83 -12.02 13.04
C VAL A 146 -2.95 -13.53 12.82
N GLN A 147 -3.05 -14.31 13.90
CA GLN A 147 -3.07 -15.78 13.80
C GLN A 147 -4.18 -16.28 12.83
N PRO A 148 -3.88 -17.32 12.01
CA PRO A 148 -4.90 -18.01 11.22
C PRO A 148 -6.03 -18.50 12.13
N GLY A 149 -7.27 -18.09 11.85
CA GLY A 149 -8.45 -18.48 12.63
C GLY A 149 -8.88 -17.49 13.71
N ALA A 150 -8.07 -16.47 14.04
CA ALA A 150 -8.66 -15.23 14.53
C ALA A 150 -9.64 -14.77 13.43
N PRO A 151 -10.89 -14.46 13.76
CA PRO A 151 -11.82 -14.03 12.72
C PRO A 151 -11.22 -12.75 12.11
N PHE A 152 -10.59 -12.90 10.94
CA PHE A 152 -10.63 -11.90 9.89
C PHE A 152 -12.08 -11.87 9.37
N LYS A 153 -13.04 -11.74 10.30
CA LYS A 153 -14.34 -11.23 10.02
C LYS A 153 -14.07 -9.78 9.69
N LEU A 154 -13.87 -9.57 8.40
CA LEU A 154 -14.48 -8.46 7.72
C LEU A 154 -16.02 -8.61 7.87
N SER A 155 -16.53 -8.73 9.10
CA SER A 155 -17.95 -8.63 9.41
C SER A 155 -18.22 -7.14 9.46
N LEU A 156 -18.09 -6.53 8.30
CA LEU A 156 -18.52 -5.17 8.02
C LEU A 156 -20.02 -5.02 8.35
N ALA A 157 -20.74 -6.15 8.32
CA ALA A 157 -22.11 -6.29 8.77
C ALA A 157 -22.29 -6.18 10.31
N SER A 158 -21.31 -6.53 11.15
CA SER A 158 -21.49 -6.51 12.62
C SER A 158 -21.05 -5.22 13.30
N GLU A 159 -20.20 -4.42 12.66
CA GLU A 159 -19.70 -3.14 13.22
C GLU A 159 -20.45 -1.91 12.67
N GLY A 160 -21.36 -2.11 11.72
CA GLY A 160 -22.02 -1.01 11.01
C GLY A 160 -21.01 -0.17 10.22
N ARG A 161 -21.31 1.12 9.99
CA ARG A 161 -20.42 2.05 9.27
C ARG A 161 -19.24 2.57 10.12
N LYS A 162 -18.98 2.01 11.30
CA LYS A 162 -17.89 2.48 12.17
C LYS A 162 -16.54 1.95 11.73
N MET A 163 -15.54 2.81 11.80
CA MET A 163 -14.16 2.41 11.64
C MET A 163 -13.75 1.50 12.80
N PRO A 164 -13.01 0.41 12.53
CA PRO A 164 -12.80 -0.63 13.52
C PRO A 164 -11.62 -0.28 14.45
N SER A 165 -11.59 -0.86 15.65
CA SER A 165 -10.49 -0.63 16.61
C SER A 165 -9.12 -1.05 16.04
N SER A 166 -8.10 -0.26 16.35
CA SER A 166 -6.70 -0.54 16.02
C SER A 166 -5.84 -0.95 17.23
N ASP A 167 -6.44 -1.24 18.40
CA ASP A 167 -5.73 -1.43 19.68
C ASP A 167 -4.61 -2.47 19.60
N ILE A 168 -4.89 -3.62 18.99
CA ILE A 168 -3.92 -4.71 18.86
C ILE A 168 -2.73 -4.32 17.98
N TYR A 169 -3.00 -3.55 16.92
CA TYR A 169 -1.98 -3.06 16.00
C TYR A 169 -1.15 -1.94 16.62
N LEU A 170 -1.79 -1.03 17.38
CA LEU A 170 -1.11 -0.01 18.17
C LEU A 170 -0.16 -0.62 19.19
N LYS A 171 -0.59 -1.69 19.88
CA LYS A 171 0.26 -2.41 20.84
C LYS A 171 1.51 -2.99 20.17
N ILE A 172 1.36 -3.63 19.01
CA ILE A 172 2.49 -4.19 18.25
C ILE A 172 3.40 -3.06 17.71
N LEU A 173 2.80 -1.98 17.20
CA LEU A 173 3.51 -0.81 16.71
C LEU A 173 4.37 -0.18 17.82
N ASP A 174 3.78 0.15 18.96
CA ASP A 174 4.50 0.76 20.09
C ASP A 174 5.61 -0.17 20.61
N LYS A 175 5.29 -1.46 20.83
CA LYS A 175 6.24 -2.48 21.30
C LYS A 175 7.43 -2.66 20.35
N SER A 176 7.17 -2.83 19.05
CA SER A 176 8.24 -3.05 18.08
C SER A 176 9.13 -1.82 17.92
N MET A 177 8.59 -0.60 17.96
CA MET A 177 9.42 0.59 17.92
C MET A 177 10.22 0.82 19.22
N GLU A 178 9.75 0.33 20.37
CA GLU A 178 10.52 0.34 21.63
C GLU A 178 11.70 -0.63 21.59
N GLN A 179 11.54 -1.78 20.96
CA GLN A 179 12.56 -2.84 20.93
C GLN A 179 13.59 -2.67 19.81
N LEU A 180 13.22 -1.99 18.72
CA LEU A 180 14.05 -1.85 17.53
C LEU A 180 14.71 -0.46 17.46
N PRO A 181 15.84 -0.30 16.74
CA PRO A 181 16.54 0.98 16.62
C PRO A 181 15.85 1.92 15.63
N VAL A 182 14.64 2.37 15.97
CA VAL A 182 13.78 3.18 15.10
C VAL A 182 14.13 4.67 15.17
N ASP A 183 14.22 5.29 14.00
CA ASP A 183 14.16 6.73 13.83
C ASP A 183 12.69 7.18 13.92
N ARG A 184 12.32 7.72 15.09
CA ARG A 184 10.94 8.13 15.38
C ARG A 184 10.44 9.27 14.50
N SER A 185 11.32 9.99 13.81
CA SER A 185 10.92 11.00 12.83
C SER A 185 10.51 10.40 11.48
N ARG A 186 10.89 9.16 11.19
CA ARG A 186 10.68 8.48 9.89
C ARG A 186 9.93 7.18 10.08
N VAL A 187 8.70 7.29 10.56
CA VAL A 187 7.75 6.19 10.74
C VAL A 187 6.71 6.26 9.63
N TYR A 188 6.58 5.20 8.84
CA TYR A 188 5.69 5.11 7.69
C TYR A 188 4.70 3.97 7.86
N LEU A 189 3.58 4.06 7.14
CA LEU A 189 2.50 3.11 7.23
C LEU A 189 2.07 2.67 5.84
N THR A 190 1.85 1.36 5.65
CA THR A 190 1.31 0.83 4.40
C THR A 190 0.30 -0.29 4.64
N GLY A 191 -0.52 -0.53 3.64
CA GLY A 191 -1.41 -1.67 3.58
C GLY A 191 -2.01 -1.85 2.20
N PHE A 192 -2.42 -3.07 1.90
CA PHE A 192 -3.04 -3.44 0.64
C PHE A 192 -4.51 -3.81 0.86
N SER A 193 -5.44 -3.27 0.09
CA SER A 193 -6.86 -3.67 0.16
C SER A 193 -7.41 -3.53 1.59
N SER A 194 -7.94 -4.60 2.20
CA SER A 194 -8.50 -4.48 3.56
C SER A 194 -7.50 -4.18 4.69
N PRO A 195 -6.24 -4.63 4.67
CA PRO A 195 -5.22 -4.04 5.54
C PRO A 195 -4.93 -2.57 5.27
N GLY A 196 -5.05 -2.10 4.02
CA GLY A 196 -4.97 -0.67 3.69
C GLY A 196 -6.03 0.13 4.45
N PHE A 197 -7.23 -0.41 4.59
CA PHE A 197 -8.28 0.21 5.40
C PHE A 197 -7.90 0.35 6.87
N ARG A 198 -7.25 -0.68 7.43
CA ARG A 198 -6.75 -0.65 8.81
C ARG A 198 -5.57 0.30 8.98
N ALA A 199 -4.74 0.46 7.96
CA ALA A 199 -3.70 1.50 7.94
C ALA A 199 -4.34 2.89 8.05
N VAL A 200 -5.43 3.17 7.33
CA VAL A 200 -6.14 4.44 7.47
C VAL A 200 -6.71 4.62 8.88
N ALA A 201 -7.30 3.58 9.47
CA ALA A 201 -7.79 3.63 10.86
C ALA A 201 -6.69 3.97 11.86
N LEU A 202 -5.54 3.32 11.73
CA LEU A 202 -4.37 3.54 12.57
C LEU A 202 -3.81 4.97 12.39
N ALA A 203 -3.78 5.49 11.16
CA ALA A 203 -3.38 6.87 10.88
C ALA A 203 -4.34 7.90 11.48
N CYS A 204 -5.65 7.64 11.48
CA CYS A 204 -6.64 8.45 12.18
C CYS A 204 -6.43 8.43 13.71
N GLU A 205 -6.09 7.27 14.27
CA GLU A 205 -5.86 7.16 15.72
C GLU A 205 -4.57 7.87 16.16
N ARG A 206 -3.51 7.86 15.34
CA ARG A 206 -2.19 8.44 15.66
C ARG A 206 -1.65 9.33 14.52
N PRO A 207 -2.31 10.44 14.17
CA PRO A 207 -1.93 11.25 13.00
C PRO A 207 -0.56 11.92 13.12
N SER A 208 -0.10 12.24 14.33
CA SER A 208 1.21 12.85 14.54
C SER A 208 2.39 11.88 14.42
N LEU A 209 2.13 10.57 14.35
CA LEU A 209 3.17 9.54 14.34
C LEU A 209 3.75 9.32 12.93
N PHE A 210 2.90 9.26 11.91
CA PHE A 210 3.30 8.75 10.59
C PHE A 210 3.80 9.85 9.67
N ALA A 211 5.05 9.80 9.25
CA ALA A 211 5.64 10.73 8.27
C ALA A 211 5.00 10.64 6.88
N GLY A 212 4.52 9.46 6.49
CA GLY A 212 3.81 9.25 5.23
C GLY A 212 3.05 7.93 5.20
N ILE A 213 2.02 7.87 4.36
CA ILE A 213 1.11 6.74 4.21
C ILE A 213 1.13 6.25 2.77
N MET A 214 1.26 4.94 2.59
CA MET A 214 1.29 4.29 1.27
C MET A 214 0.12 3.33 1.19
N LEU A 215 -0.86 3.63 0.34
CA LEU A 215 -2.04 2.79 0.16
C LEU A 215 -2.04 2.13 -1.21
N ASN A 216 -2.63 0.94 -1.26
CA ASN A 216 -2.81 0.19 -2.49
C ASN A 216 -4.30 -0.18 -2.64
N SER A 217 -4.82 0.09 -3.84
CA SER A 217 -6.23 0.05 -4.22
C SER A 217 -7.06 1.22 -3.69
N PHE A 218 -7.28 1.34 -2.38
CA PHE A 218 -8.32 2.24 -1.85
C PHE A 218 -7.83 3.21 -0.77
N LEU A 219 -8.36 4.44 -0.81
CA LEU A 219 -8.09 5.52 0.14
C LEU A 219 -8.78 5.39 1.50
N LEU A 220 -10.02 4.91 1.51
CA LEU A 220 -10.85 4.60 2.68
C LEU A 220 -12.05 3.78 2.19
N PRO A 221 -12.49 2.73 2.90
CA PRO A 221 -13.66 1.96 2.50
C PRO A 221 -14.93 2.80 2.47
N PHE A 222 -15.76 2.59 1.45
CA PHE A 222 -17.09 3.22 1.36
C PHE A 222 -18.07 2.74 2.43
N ILE A 223 -17.82 1.54 2.95
CA ILE A 223 -18.55 0.94 4.07
C ILE A 223 -18.36 1.68 5.40
N TRP A 224 -17.37 2.57 5.54
CA TRP A 224 -17.13 3.31 6.77
C TRP A 224 -17.47 4.79 6.61
N ASP A 225 -18.02 5.38 7.66
CA ASP A 225 -18.22 6.82 7.71
C ASP A 225 -16.87 7.55 7.64
N LEU A 226 -16.90 8.78 7.14
CA LEU A 226 -15.74 9.66 7.24
C LEU A 226 -15.40 9.90 8.72
N PRO A 227 -14.12 10.16 9.05
CA PRO A 227 -13.74 10.59 10.38
C PRO A 227 -14.55 11.83 10.80
N SER A 228 -14.84 11.95 12.10
CA SER A 228 -15.56 13.11 12.63
C SER A 228 -14.80 14.42 12.35
N GLU A 229 -15.51 15.55 12.32
CA GLU A 229 -14.90 16.88 12.10
C GLU A 229 -13.74 17.18 13.07
N LYS A 230 -13.87 16.78 14.34
CA LYS A 230 -12.80 16.89 15.33
C LYS A 230 -11.58 16.07 14.91
N LYS A 231 -11.79 14.82 14.50
CA LYS A 231 -10.72 13.93 14.07
C LYS A 231 -10.04 14.44 12.79
N MET A 232 -10.83 14.93 11.83
CA MET A 232 -10.33 15.58 10.63
C MET A 232 -9.45 16.79 10.95
N ALA A 233 -9.84 17.63 11.92
CA ALA A 233 -9.03 18.76 12.36
C ALA A 233 -7.71 18.32 13.03
N GLU A 234 -7.73 17.25 13.84
CA GLU A 234 -6.51 16.68 14.45
C GLU A 234 -5.53 16.17 13.38
N MET A 235 -6.04 15.46 12.36
CA MET A 235 -5.23 14.98 11.24
C MET A 235 -4.68 16.15 10.41
N ALA A 236 -5.51 17.15 10.11
CA ALA A 236 -5.12 18.32 9.34
C ALA A 236 -4.04 19.16 10.04
N ALA A 237 -4.07 19.23 11.37
CA ALA A 237 -3.03 19.91 12.14
C ALA A 237 -1.63 19.27 11.95
N CYS A 238 -1.58 17.98 11.63
CA CYS A 238 -0.33 17.27 11.42
C CYS A 238 0.13 17.31 9.95
N LYS A 239 -0.82 17.37 8.99
CA LYS A 239 -0.64 17.05 7.55
C LYS A 239 -0.10 15.64 7.36
N LEU A 240 -0.77 14.77 6.61
CA LEU A 240 -0.41 13.36 6.42
C LEU A 240 -0.15 13.05 4.93
N PRO A 241 1.10 13.17 4.47
CA PRO A 241 1.46 12.82 3.10
C PRO A 241 1.00 11.40 2.74
N ILE A 242 0.38 11.26 1.58
CA ILE A 242 -0.24 10.01 1.15
C ILE A 242 -0.03 9.76 -0.34
N ILE A 243 0.25 8.51 -0.67
CA ILE A 243 0.23 7.99 -2.03
C ILE A 243 -0.73 6.81 -2.13
N ASN A 244 -1.58 6.79 -3.16
CA ASN A 244 -2.44 5.67 -3.50
C ASN A 244 -2.14 5.16 -4.90
N ILE A 245 -1.82 3.87 -5.02
CA ILE A 245 -1.57 3.21 -6.32
C ILE A 245 -2.58 2.09 -6.49
N ALA A 246 -3.18 1.99 -7.68
CA ALA A 246 -4.08 0.88 -8.00
C ALA A 246 -4.14 0.61 -9.50
N GLY A 247 -4.62 -0.58 -9.86
CA GLY A 247 -4.80 -0.97 -11.24
C GLY A 247 -6.13 -0.51 -11.84
N LEU A 248 -6.13 -0.28 -13.16
CA LEU A 248 -7.35 -0.01 -13.94
C LEU A 248 -8.20 -1.26 -14.19
N CYS A 249 -7.64 -2.45 -13.99
CA CYS A 249 -8.37 -3.72 -14.08
C CYS A 249 -8.58 -4.35 -12.69
N ASP A 250 -8.47 -3.55 -11.63
CA ASP A 250 -8.74 -3.96 -10.26
C ASP A 250 -10.25 -4.24 -10.11
N TYR A 251 -10.64 -5.44 -9.64
CA TYR A 251 -12.07 -5.80 -9.47
C TYR A 251 -12.82 -4.84 -8.53
N GLY A 252 -12.09 -4.16 -7.63
CA GLY A 252 -12.60 -3.16 -6.73
C GLY A 252 -12.82 -1.78 -7.37
N GLN A 253 -12.42 -1.62 -8.65
CA GLN A 253 -12.54 -0.43 -9.49
C GLN A 253 -12.31 0.88 -8.72
N PRO A 254 -11.09 1.10 -8.19
CA PRO A 254 -10.75 2.31 -7.44
C PRO A 254 -10.58 3.54 -8.34
N TYR A 255 -10.36 3.33 -9.64
CA TYR A 255 -10.21 4.37 -10.65
C TYR A 255 -11.16 4.14 -11.83
N PRO A 256 -11.66 5.20 -12.48
CA PRO A 256 -11.54 6.61 -12.07
C PRO A 256 -12.24 6.88 -10.72
N VAL A 257 -11.68 7.77 -9.89
CA VAL A 257 -12.10 7.90 -8.47
C VAL A 257 -13.59 8.23 -8.31
N TYR A 258 -14.19 8.98 -9.24
CA TYR A 258 -15.62 9.33 -9.19
C TYR A 258 -16.57 8.17 -9.51
N GLN A 259 -16.07 7.02 -9.97
CA GLN A 259 -16.92 5.95 -10.48
C GLN A 259 -17.87 5.44 -9.39
N SER A 260 -19.18 5.51 -9.65
CA SER A 260 -20.17 4.86 -8.80
C SER A 260 -20.11 3.35 -9.00
N GLN A 261 -20.43 2.61 -7.95
CA GLN A 261 -20.57 1.15 -8.02
C GLN A 261 -21.96 0.80 -7.53
N SER A 262 -22.60 -0.15 -8.22
CA SER A 262 -23.89 -0.69 -7.81
C SER A 262 -23.86 -2.21 -7.89
N GLY A 263 -24.26 -2.89 -6.81
CA GLY A 263 -24.37 -4.36 -6.76
C GLY A 263 -23.78 -4.99 -5.50
N GLU A 264 -24.21 -6.22 -5.23
CA GLU A 264 -23.59 -7.08 -4.23
C GLU A 264 -22.29 -7.65 -4.79
N THR A 265 -21.18 -7.44 -4.09
CA THR A 265 -19.94 -8.15 -4.40
C THR A 265 -20.08 -9.63 -4.00
N ASN A 266 -19.28 -10.52 -4.58
CA ASN A 266 -19.22 -11.95 -4.24
C ASN A 266 -18.97 -12.24 -2.74
N ASN A 267 -18.63 -11.22 -1.95
CA ASN A 267 -18.38 -11.29 -0.51
C ASN A 267 -19.59 -10.87 0.35
N GLY A 268 -20.77 -10.63 -0.26
CA GLY A 268 -22.01 -10.24 0.43
C GLY A 268 -21.98 -8.82 1.00
N LEU A 269 -21.07 -7.98 0.51
CA LEU A 269 -20.95 -6.59 0.92
C LEU A 269 -21.64 -5.70 -0.09
N ASP A 270 -22.57 -4.89 0.39
CA ASP A 270 -23.12 -3.78 -0.36
C ASP A 270 -22.00 -2.74 -0.58
N HIS A 271 -21.50 -2.65 -1.80
CA HIS A 271 -20.54 -1.62 -2.24
C HIS A 271 -21.24 -0.52 -3.04
N ASN A 272 -22.57 -0.39 -2.90
CA ASN A 272 -23.30 0.73 -3.45
C ASN A 272 -22.64 2.03 -2.96
N ARG A 273 -21.95 2.69 -3.89
CA ARG A 273 -21.32 3.99 -3.66
C ARG A 273 -21.79 4.91 -4.76
N THR A 274 -22.32 6.06 -4.33
CA THR A 274 -22.60 7.17 -5.24
C THR A 274 -21.29 7.83 -5.66
N SER A 275 -21.29 8.59 -6.75
CA SER A 275 -20.11 9.33 -7.18
C SER A 275 -19.73 10.43 -6.18
N GLU A 276 -20.71 11.00 -5.49
CA GLU A 276 -20.53 11.94 -4.39
C GLU A 276 -19.77 11.29 -3.22
N GLU A 277 -20.18 10.09 -2.79
CA GLU A 277 -19.45 9.33 -1.76
C GLU A 277 -18.05 8.96 -2.24
N ALA A 278 -17.89 8.64 -3.53
CA ALA A 278 -16.60 8.33 -4.14
C ALA A 278 -15.62 9.50 -4.02
N ILE A 279 -16.06 10.72 -4.37
CA ILE A 279 -15.26 11.95 -4.29
C ILE A 279 -15.05 12.46 -2.86
N SER A 280 -15.91 12.09 -1.91
CA SER A 280 -15.71 12.48 -0.51
C SER A 280 -14.41 11.92 0.11
N ARG A 281 -13.93 10.77 -0.36
CA ARG A 281 -12.73 10.08 0.17
C ARG A 281 -11.40 10.73 -0.23
N PRO A 282 -11.14 11.09 -1.50
CA PRO A 282 -9.98 11.92 -1.82
C PRO A 282 -10.08 13.31 -1.17
N ASN A 283 -11.26 13.94 -1.12
CA ASN A 283 -11.45 15.24 -0.48
C ASN A 283 -11.15 15.23 1.02
N MET A 284 -11.37 14.10 1.71
CA MET A 284 -10.91 13.90 3.07
C MET A 284 -9.39 14.11 3.17
N TRP A 285 -8.62 13.42 2.32
CA TRP A 285 -7.17 13.55 2.27
C TRP A 285 -6.71 14.94 1.83
N PHE A 286 -7.43 15.58 0.90
CA PHE A 286 -7.14 16.95 0.49
C PHE A 286 -7.27 17.91 1.67
N ARG A 287 -8.34 17.78 2.45
CA ARG A 287 -8.51 18.58 3.67
C ARG A 287 -7.41 18.30 4.71
N ILE A 288 -7.03 17.05 4.92
CA ILE A 288 -5.95 16.67 5.84
C ILE A 288 -4.62 17.28 5.41
N ASN A 289 -4.36 17.36 4.12
CA ASN A 289 -3.11 17.84 3.56
C ASN A 289 -3.11 19.32 3.17
N ASP A 290 -4.19 20.06 3.44
CA ASP A 290 -4.36 21.46 3.01
C ASP A 290 -4.25 21.63 1.49
N CYS A 291 -4.76 20.66 0.74
CA CYS A 291 -4.94 20.72 -0.71
C CYS A 291 -6.33 21.34 -1.05
N PRO A 292 -6.48 21.94 -2.24
CA PRO A 292 -7.80 22.32 -2.76
C PRO A 292 -8.74 21.12 -2.86
N ALA A 293 -10.00 21.30 -2.47
CA ALA A 293 -11.04 20.29 -2.67
C ALA A 293 -11.44 20.24 -4.15
N VAL A 294 -11.86 19.07 -4.61
CA VAL A 294 -12.38 18.83 -5.97
C VAL A 294 -13.88 18.58 -5.89
N THR A 295 -14.65 19.28 -6.70
CA THR A 295 -16.10 19.06 -6.83
C THR A 295 -16.39 17.83 -7.69
N LEU A 296 -17.59 17.27 -7.57
CA LEU A 296 -18.00 16.16 -8.42
C LEU A 296 -17.99 16.54 -9.91
N ASP A 297 -18.46 17.74 -10.25
CA ASP A 297 -18.47 18.22 -11.65
C ASP A 297 -17.06 18.31 -12.23
N GLU A 298 -16.10 18.83 -11.46
CA GLU A 298 -14.69 18.88 -11.88
C GLU A 298 -14.11 17.47 -12.09
N ALA A 299 -14.41 16.53 -11.19
CA ALA A 299 -13.98 15.15 -11.33
C ALA A 299 -14.61 14.49 -12.57
N LEU A 300 -15.91 14.65 -12.79
CA LEU A 300 -16.61 14.09 -13.96
C LEU A 300 -16.12 14.69 -15.28
N ALA A 301 -15.72 15.96 -15.28
CA ALA A 301 -15.17 16.63 -16.47
C ALA A 301 -13.86 15.99 -16.95
N THR A 302 -13.11 15.31 -16.08
CA THR A 302 -11.86 14.63 -16.46
C THR A 302 -12.07 13.52 -17.49
N ARG A 303 -13.28 12.94 -17.56
CA ARG A 303 -13.64 11.92 -18.57
C ARG A 303 -13.42 12.40 -19.99
N ASP A 304 -13.65 13.68 -20.23
CA ASP A 304 -13.65 14.28 -21.56
C ASP A 304 -12.26 14.90 -21.89
N TYR A 305 -11.25 14.70 -21.04
CA TYR A 305 -9.89 15.18 -21.27
C TYR A 305 -9.19 14.41 -22.39
N GLY A 306 -8.39 15.14 -23.18
CA GLY A 306 -7.61 14.60 -24.30
C GLY A 306 -6.38 13.78 -23.87
N GLU A 307 -5.62 13.29 -24.85
CA GLU A 307 -4.39 12.52 -24.60
C GLU A 307 -3.31 13.32 -23.84
N ASP A 308 -3.31 14.64 -23.98
CA ASP A 308 -2.41 15.56 -23.26
C ASP A 308 -2.67 15.60 -21.74
N ARG A 309 -3.88 15.20 -21.32
CA ARG A 309 -4.32 15.14 -19.91
C ARG A 309 -4.80 13.74 -19.53
N ARG A 310 -4.27 12.72 -20.21
CA ARG A 310 -4.67 11.32 -20.03
C ARG A 310 -4.54 10.85 -18.59
N ALA A 311 -3.48 11.23 -17.88
CA ALA A 311 -3.29 10.76 -16.52
C ALA A 311 -4.41 11.20 -15.56
N GLU A 312 -4.87 12.45 -15.69
CA GLU A 312 -6.01 12.96 -14.93
C GLU A 312 -7.33 12.28 -15.32
N ARG A 313 -7.50 11.92 -16.60
CA ARG A 313 -8.66 11.16 -17.09
C ARG A 313 -8.72 9.76 -16.47
N GLU A 314 -7.62 9.02 -16.49
CA GLU A 314 -7.58 7.65 -15.97
C GLU A 314 -7.69 7.62 -14.44
N VAL A 315 -7.07 8.58 -13.73
CA VAL A 315 -7.24 8.72 -12.27
C VAL A 315 -8.64 9.24 -11.92
N GLY A 316 -9.21 10.15 -12.71
CA GLY A 316 -10.52 10.75 -12.46
C GLY A 316 -10.52 11.95 -11.51
N ILE A 317 -9.38 12.66 -11.38
CA ILE A 317 -9.23 13.86 -10.54
C ILE A 317 -8.35 14.87 -11.29
N PRO A 318 -8.71 16.17 -11.37
CA PRO A 318 -7.81 17.20 -11.88
C PRO A 318 -6.61 17.37 -10.94
N ALA A 319 -5.41 17.46 -11.51
CA ALA A 319 -4.17 17.46 -10.75
C ALA A 319 -3.40 18.77 -10.89
N SER A 320 -2.58 19.08 -9.89
CA SER A 320 -1.61 20.18 -9.94
C SER A 320 -0.50 19.86 -10.95
N GLU A 321 -0.03 18.61 -10.91
CA GLU A 321 0.89 18.04 -11.90
C GLU A 321 0.43 16.63 -12.26
N ALA A 322 0.55 16.27 -13.54
CA ALA A 322 0.17 14.95 -14.02
C ALA A 322 1.11 14.47 -15.11
N ALA A 323 1.35 13.15 -15.15
CA ALA A 323 2.20 12.53 -16.16
C ALA A 323 1.78 11.09 -16.44
N THR A 324 1.98 10.66 -17.67
CA THR A 324 1.97 9.23 -18.01
C THR A 324 3.41 8.76 -18.11
N VAL A 325 3.80 7.80 -17.27
CA VAL A 325 5.15 7.23 -17.23
C VAL A 325 5.05 5.75 -17.57
N ILE A 326 5.95 5.25 -18.42
CA ILE A 326 6.02 3.83 -18.75
C ILE A 326 6.99 3.15 -17.80
N ILE A 327 6.47 2.31 -16.92
CA ILE A 327 7.25 1.53 -15.95
C ILE A 327 6.89 0.07 -16.16
N ASP A 328 7.89 -0.80 -16.26
CA ASP A 328 7.71 -2.24 -16.55
C ASP A 328 6.87 -2.51 -17.81
N ASP A 329 7.08 -1.70 -18.85
CA ASP A 329 6.34 -1.72 -20.13
C ASP A 329 4.82 -1.43 -19.99
N THR A 330 4.40 -0.83 -18.88
CA THR A 330 3.01 -0.50 -18.56
C THR A 330 2.86 0.98 -18.22
N ASN A 331 1.79 1.62 -18.72
CA ASN A 331 1.51 3.02 -18.39
C ASN A 331 1.09 3.14 -16.92
N HIS A 332 1.73 4.09 -16.24
CA HIS A 332 1.38 4.57 -14.91
C HIS A 332 0.95 6.04 -15.03
N TYR A 333 -0.26 6.32 -14.60
CA TYR A 333 -0.92 7.62 -14.71
C TYR A 333 -0.81 8.35 -13.38
N PHE A 334 0.21 9.20 -13.25
CA PHE A 334 0.48 9.98 -12.05
C PHE A 334 -0.40 11.24 -12.02
N ALA A 335 -1.00 11.51 -10.87
CA ALA A 335 -1.74 12.72 -10.57
C ALA A 335 -1.35 13.22 -9.17
N ASP A 336 -0.65 14.34 -9.13
CA ASP A 336 -0.15 14.99 -7.92
C ASP A 336 -1.01 16.18 -7.53
N ILE A 337 -1.34 16.24 -6.25
CA ILE A 337 -2.14 17.31 -5.68
C ILE A 337 -1.25 18.10 -4.71
N GLU A 338 -1.01 19.35 -5.08
CA GLU A 338 -0.22 20.30 -4.31
C GLU A 338 -1.04 20.86 -3.14
N SER A 339 -0.44 20.93 -1.95
CA SER A 339 -1.00 21.69 -0.82
C SER A 339 -0.77 23.18 -0.99
N ARG A 340 -1.54 24.03 -0.31
CA ARG A 340 -1.46 25.51 -0.44
C ARG A 340 -0.08 26.10 -0.13
N ASP A 341 0.78 25.36 0.56
CA ASP A 341 2.16 25.73 0.85
C ASP A 341 3.16 25.31 -0.25
N GLY A 342 2.69 24.80 -1.40
CA GLY A 342 3.52 24.46 -2.56
C GLY A 342 4.17 23.07 -2.49
N ILE A 343 3.66 22.17 -1.65
CA ILE A 343 4.25 20.83 -1.45
C ILE A 343 3.28 19.77 -1.97
N ILE A 344 3.77 18.83 -2.79
CA ILE A 344 2.96 17.67 -3.19
C ILE A 344 2.81 16.74 -1.98
N ARG A 345 1.60 16.65 -1.43
CA ARG A 345 1.30 15.77 -0.27
C ARG A 345 0.38 14.63 -0.59
N THR A 346 -0.35 14.69 -1.70
CA THR A 346 -1.26 13.64 -2.11
C THR A 346 -0.93 13.23 -3.54
N ARG A 347 -0.66 11.94 -3.76
CA ARG A 347 -0.37 11.38 -5.08
C ARG A 347 -1.31 10.21 -5.38
N PHE A 348 -1.89 10.21 -6.57
CA PHE A 348 -2.65 9.10 -7.11
C PHE A 348 -1.94 8.51 -8.32
N ILE A 349 -1.98 7.19 -8.44
CA ILE A 349 -1.44 6.50 -9.60
C ILE A 349 -2.41 5.40 -10.03
N ALA A 350 -2.92 5.52 -11.25
CA ALA A 350 -3.64 4.43 -11.92
C ALA A 350 -2.67 3.67 -12.85
N VAL A 351 -2.84 2.35 -12.98
CA VAL A 351 -1.91 1.50 -13.73
C VAL A 351 -2.64 0.64 -14.76
N ASP A 352 -2.21 0.70 -16.01
CA ASP A 352 -2.78 -0.09 -17.12
C ASP A 352 -2.70 -1.61 -16.84
N ASN A 353 -3.71 -2.36 -17.29
CA ASN A 353 -3.76 -3.83 -17.27
C ASN A 353 -3.31 -4.48 -15.94
N CYS A 354 -3.63 -3.82 -14.83
CA CYS A 354 -3.20 -4.20 -13.49
C CYS A 354 -4.44 -4.68 -12.69
N PRO A 355 -4.45 -5.91 -12.17
CA PRO A 355 -5.53 -6.41 -11.32
C PRO A 355 -5.41 -5.88 -9.87
N HIS A 356 -6.31 -6.32 -8.98
CA HIS A 356 -6.28 -6.05 -7.54
C HIS A 356 -5.15 -6.84 -6.85
N TRP A 357 -3.90 -6.49 -7.16
CA TRP A 357 -2.70 -6.99 -6.48
C TRP A 357 -1.57 -5.96 -6.55
N MET A 358 -0.57 -6.09 -5.68
CA MET A 358 0.63 -5.24 -5.72
C MET A 358 1.62 -5.70 -6.79
N HIS A 359 2.24 -4.75 -7.47
CA HIS A 359 3.16 -5.01 -8.57
C HIS A 359 4.59 -4.58 -8.22
N GLY A 360 5.55 -5.09 -9.00
CA GLY A 360 6.98 -4.87 -8.79
C GLY A 360 7.37 -3.44 -8.44
N SER A 361 6.91 -2.50 -9.25
CA SER A 361 7.23 -1.08 -9.13
C SER A 361 6.55 -0.36 -7.96
N PHE A 362 5.44 -0.87 -7.42
CA PHE A 362 4.56 -0.10 -6.52
C PHE A 362 5.29 0.33 -5.25
N ALA A 363 5.91 -0.62 -4.55
CA ALA A 363 6.63 -0.33 -3.31
C ALA A 363 7.75 0.69 -3.52
N ARG A 364 8.48 0.60 -4.65
CA ARG A 364 9.55 1.54 -4.99
C ARG A 364 9.02 2.94 -5.27
N ILE A 365 7.96 3.07 -6.08
CA ILE A 365 7.31 4.36 -6.36
C ILE A 365 6.77 5.00 -5.08
N GLN A 366 6.13 4.19 -4.22
CA GLN A 366 5.60 4.65 -2.95
C GLN A 366 6.70 5.14 -2.01
N TRP A 367 7.78 4.38 -1.88
CA TRP A 367 8.91 4.75 -1.04
C TRP A 367 9.60 6.03 -1.53
N ASP A 368 9.83 6.13 -2.83
CA ASP A 368 10.45 7.30 -3.44
C ASP A 368 9.61 8.56 -3.26
N PHE A 369 8.29 8.44 -3.08
CA PHE A 369 7.44 9.55 -2.65
C PHE A 369 7.58 9.84 -1.15
N VAL A 370 7.37 8.85 -0.27
CA VAL A 370 7.24 9.13 1.17
C VAL A 370 8.57 9.40 1.88
N LYS A 371 9.71 8.94 1.36
CA LYS A 371 11.02 9.06 2.01
C LYS A 371 11.49 10.50 2.25
N HIS A 372 10.87 11.46 1.54
CA HIS A 372 11.14 12.89 1.65
C HIS A 372 10.36 13.58 2.77
N PHE A 373 9.48 12.84 3.45
CA PHE A 373 8.74 13.33 4.60
C PHE A 373 9.28 12.72 5.90
N SER A 374 9.33 13.55 6.93
CA SER A 374 9.59 13.17 8.31
C SER A 374 8.64 13.89 9.27
N ARG A 375 8.73 13.57 10.55
CA ARG A 375 7.98 14.20 11.64
C ARG A 375 8.90 14.95 12.58
N ASP A 376 8.48 16.15 12.96
CA ASP A 376 8.92 16.71 14.23
C ASP A 376 8.29 15.88 15.36
N VAL A 377 9.11 15.10 16.06
CA VAL A 377 8.65 14.17 17.11
C VAL A 377 8.01 14.90 18.29
N SER A 378 8.33 16.18 18.50
CA SER A 378 7.78 16.97 19.60
C SER A 378 6.42 17.59 19.28
N THR A 379 6.20 18.01 18.04
CA THR A 379 4.98 18.72 17.62
C THR A 379 4.03 17.88 16.77
N GLY A 380 4.51 16.81 16.14
CA GLY A 380 3.77 16.01 15.17
C GLY A 380 3.72 16.61 13.76
N ASN A 381 4.33 17.78 13.56
CA ASN A 381 4.29 18.48 12.27
C ASN A 381 5.04 17.68 11.19
N SER A 382 4.47 17.66 9.98
CA SER A 382 5.14 17.12 8.80
C SER A 382 6.30 18.03 8.38
N ILE A 383 7.47 17.45 8.17
CA ILE A 383 8.66 18.10 7.60
C ILE A 383 8.86 17.50 6.21
N PHE A 384 9.13 18.36 5.22
CA PHE A 384 9.51 17.96 3.87
C PHE A 384 10.96 18.40 3.63
N ASP A 385 11.79 17.51 3.10
CA ASP A 385 13.24 17.76 2.92
C ASP A 385 13.57 18.68 1.72
N GLY A 386 12.56 19.08 0.94
CA GLY A 386 12.70 19.96 -0.22
C GLY A 386 13.01 19.24 -1.53
N THR A 387 13.09 17.90 -1.52
CA THR A 387 13.35 17.10 -2.72
C THR A 387 12.02 16.57 -3.26
N PRO A 388 11.53 17.07 -4.41
CA PRO A 388 10.35 16.48 -5.04
C PRO A 388 10.66 15.04 -5.46
N ALA A 389 9.63 14.19 -5.53
CA ALA A 389 9.73 12.85 -6.08
C ALA A 389 9.30 12.88 -7.56
N PRO A 390 10.20 13.19 -8.51
CA PRO A 390 9.79 13.50 -9.87
C PRO A 390 9.28 12.25 -10.61
N PHE A 391 8.45 12.48 -11.62
CA PHE A 391 7.85 11.41 -12.43
C PHE A 391 8.86 10.71 -13.35
N ASP A 392 9.95 11.38 -13.72
CA ASP A 392 10.94 10.95 -14.72
C ASP A 392 12.02 10.00 -14.18
N LYS A 393 11.94 9.61 -12.91
CA LYS A 393 12.92 8.74 -12.25
C LYS A 393 12.80 7.26 -12.65
N TYR A 394 11.66 6.83 -13.21
CA TYR A 394 11.27 5.42 -13.33
C TYR A 394 11.41 4.84 -14.74
#